data_AF-A0A7K6ZAQ2-F1
#
_entry.id   AF-A0A7K6ZAQ2-F1
#
_cell.length_a   1.000
_cell.length_b   1.000
_cell.length_c   1.000
_cell.angle_alpha   90.00
_cell.angle_beta   90.00
_cell.angle_gamma   90.00
#
_symmetry.space_group_name_H-M   'P 1'
#
loop_
_entity.id
_entity.type
_entity.pdbx_description
1 polymer ?
#
loop_
_entity_poly.entity_id
_entity_poly.type
_entity_poly.pdbx_seq_one_letter_code
_entity_poly.pdbx_strand_id
1 'polypeptide(L)'
;GCFCDQGFLLSGDRCVPLSQCGCWHQERYYQAGEEFFACPRCSERCVCQGDGAVECRPAGCGAAEVCRVQDGVRGCYPRDCGRCQVLGAVSYSTFDGRPLRFAGTCAYTLAAVEDAGPEDPLVPFVVEMEKENNREAPAVHRLLVTVHGITLGMARGTQWEVTVDGEQHLLPLTLAEGAVTVTQEGTHRVLQVQGGPKLLYDGQNYAVLTLPSTYRSRTKGLCGDFNGDAGNDLTTPQELGAAWGTLTPTCTHGSPPPACSSDTPGPCGVLAEATGPFAG
;
A
#
# COMPACT_ATOMS: atom_id res chain seq x y z
N GLY A 1 -45.16 -16.09 -2.36
CA GLY A 1 -43.87 -15.82 -3.02
C GLY A 1 -43.83 -14.37 -3.42
N CYS A 2 -42.64 -13.80 -3.54
CA CYS A 2 -42.44 -12.48 -4.14
C CYS A 2 -42.18 -12.67 -5.63
N PHE A 3 -42.79 -11.84 -6.47
CA PHE A 3 -42.66 -11.90 -7.92
C PHE A 3 -42.45 -10.48 -8.45
N CYS A 4 -41.82 -10.35 -9.60
CA CYS A 4 -41.65 -9.04 -10.25
C CYS A 4 -42.97 -8.53 -10.81
N ASP A 5 -43.13 -7.21 -10.82
CA ASP A 5 -44.27 -6.54 -11.45
C ASP A 5 -44.32 -6.80 -12.96
N GLN A 6 -45.49 -6.61 -13.58
CA GLN A 6 -45.64 -6.74 -15.03
C GLN A 6 -44.66 -5.83 -15.78
N GLY A 7 -43.95 -6.41 -16.76
CA GLY A 7 -42.92 -5.72 -17.54
C GLY A 7 -41.50 -5.82 -16.97
N PHE A 8 -41.34 -6.40 -15.78
CA PHE A 8 -40.04 -6.61 -15.13
C PHE A 8 -39.72 -8.10 -15.01
N LEU A 9 -38.44 -8.43 -15.09
CA LEU A 9 -37.89 -9.77 -15.02
C LEU A 9 -36.90 -9.86 -13.86
N LEU A 10 -36.83 -11.04 -13.22
CA LEU A 10 -35.85 -11.28 -12.17
C LEU A 10 -34.44 -11.43 -12.78
N SER A 11 -33.55 -10.51 -12.40
CA SER A 11 -32.16 -10.38 -12.85
C SER A 11 -31.28 -10.39 -11.60
N GLY A 12 -30.70 -11.56 -11.29
CA GLY A 12 -30.03 -11.78 -10.01
C GLY A 12 -31.01 -11.66 -8.83
N ASP A 13 -30.83 -10.62 -8.02
CA ASP A 13 -31.64 -10.30 -6.83
C ASP A 13 -32.63 -9.13 -7.05
N ARG A 14 -32.74 -8.61 -8.29
CA ARG A 14 -33.54 -7.42 -8.61
C ARG A 14 -34.52 -7.67 -9.75
N CYS A 15 -35.64 -6.95 -9.73
CA CYS A 15 -36.59 -6.89 -10.85
C CYS A 15 -36.21 -5.74 -11.77
N VAL A 16 -35.87 -6.03 -13.03
CA VAL A 16 -35.41 -5.04 -14.01
C VAL A 16 -36.16 -5.19 -15.35
N PRO A 17 -36.26 -4.13 -16.18
CA PRO A 17 -36.75 -4.26 -17.55
C PRO A 17 -35.84 -5.19 -18.38
N LEU A 18 -36.38 -5.77 -19.46
CA LEU A 18 -35.63 -6.70 -20.32
C LEU A 18 -34.29 -6.12 -20.82
N SER A 19 -34.23 -4.83 -21.15
CA SER A 19 -33.01 -4.17 -21.62
C SER A 19 -31.90 -4.07 -20.57
N GLN A 20 -32.23 -4.25 -19.29
CA GLN A 20 -31.30 -4.19 -18.16
C GLN A 20 -31.07 -5.56 -17.52
N CYS A 21 -31.55 -6.64 -18.15
CA CYS A 21 -31.20 -8.00 -17.72
C CYS A 21 -29.69 -8.21 -17.83
N GLY A 22 -29.13 -8.91 -16.85
CA GLY A 22 -27.73 -9.34 -16.90
C GLY A 22 -27.49 -10.43 -17.94
N CYS A 23 -26.25 -10.87 -18.02
CA CYS A 23 -25.76 -11.76 -19.06
C CYS A 23 -25.35 -13.11 -18.49
N TRP A 24 -25.58 -14.17 -19.26
CA TRP A 24 -25.08 -15.50 -18.95
C TRP A 24 -23.89 -15.82 -19.86
N HIS A 25 -22.71 -16.04 -19.27
CA HIS A 25 -21.50 -16.33 -20.03
C HIS A 25 -20.63 -17.36 -19.29
N GLN A 26 -20.28 -18.45 -19.98
CA GLN A 26 -19.47 -19.55 -19.43
C GLN A 26 -19.92 -20.01 -18.03
N GLU A 27 -21.20 -20.33 -17.89
CA GLU A 27 -21.78 -20.86 -16.64
C GLU A 27 -21.86 -19.87 -15.46
N ARG A 28 -21.57 -18.59 -15.71
CA ARG A 28 -21.69 -17.53 -14.71
C ARG A 28 -22.64 -16.43 -15.17
N TYR A 29 -23.40 -15.92 -14.21
CA TYR A 29 -24.24 -14.75 -14.38
C TYR A 29 -23.46 -13.47 -14.07
N TYR A 30 -23.61 -12.45 -14.90
CA TYR A 30 -23.01 -11.13 -14.75
C TYR A 30 -24.10 -10.06 -14.81
N GLN A 31 -24.02 -9.06 -13.93
CA GLN A 31 -24.97 -7.95 -13.93
C GLN A 31 -24.79 -7.07 -15.18
N ALA A 32 -25.85 -6.37 -15.59
CA ALA A 32 -25.73 -5.38 -16.67
C ALA A 32 -24.70 -4.30 -16.30
N GLY A 33 -23.76 -4.03 -17.20
CA GLY A 33 -22.61 -3.14 -16.99
C GLY A 33 -21.40 -3.79 -16.31
N GLU A 34 -21.50 -5.04 -15.84
CA GLU A 34 -20.38 -5.73 -15.19
C GLU A 34 -19.29 -6.08 -16.21
N GLU A 35 -18.03 -5.78 -15.85
CA GLU A 35 -16.86 -6.15 -16.64
C GLU A 35 -16.15 -7.37 -16.03
N PHE A 36 -15.69 -8.29 -16.88
CA PHE A 36 -15.03 -9.51 -16.43
C PHE A 36 -14.04 -10.08 -17.46
N PHE A 37 -13.12 -10.92 -16.99
CA PHE A 37 -12.24 -11.71 -17.86
C PHE A 37 -12.87 -13.07 -18.15
N ALA A 38 -13.22 -13.32 -19.43
CA ALA A 38 -13.86 -14.56 -19.85
C ALA A 38 -12.90 -15.75 -19.94
N CYS A 39 -11.59 -15.51 -20.14
CA CYS A 39 -10.62 -16.57 -20.36
C CYS A 39 -9.74 -16.85 -19.13
N PRO A 40 -9.30 -18.11 -18.89
CA PRO A 40 -8.40 -18.45 -17.79
C PRO A 40 -7.05 -17.70 -17.78
N ARG A 41 -6.62 -17.20 -18.93
CA ARG A 41 -5.38 -16.42 -19.12
C ARG A 41 -5.61 -14.91 -19.19
N CYS A 42 -6.81 -14.43 -18.90
CA CYS A 42 -7.18 -13.01 -19.01
C CYS A 42 -6.92 -12.44 -20.42
N SER A 43 -6.99 -13.29 -21.45
CA SER A 43 -6.73 -12.93 -22.86
C SER A 43 -7.87 -12.14 -23.53
N GLU A 44 -8.98 -11.99 -22.82
CA GLU A 44 -10.20 -11.37 -23.32
C GLU A 44 -10.98 -10.76 -22.14
N ARG A 45 -11.34 -9.48 -22.27
CA ARG A 45 -12.15 -8.72 -21.31
C ARG A 45 -13.52 -8.46 -21.94
N CYS A 46 -14.57 -8.72 -21.19
CA CYS A 46 -15.95 -8.62 -21.64
C CYS A 46 -16.76 -7.69 -20.75
N VAL A 47 -17.77 -7.05 -21.35
CA VAL A 47 -18.79 -6.23 -20.69
C VAL A 47 -20.14 -6.85 -20.97
N CYS A 48 -20.98 -7.00 -19.94
CA CYS A 48 -22.39 -7.27 -20.12
C CYS A 48 -23.12 -5.98 -20.52
N GLN A 49 -23.63 -5.88 -21.75
CA GLN A 49 -24.24 -4.65 -22.29
C GLN A 49 -25.67 -4.39 -21.76
N GLY A 50 -26.22 -5.33 -20.99
CA GLY A 50 -27.67 -5.44 -20.78
C GLY A 50 -28.25 -6.46 -21.76
N ASP A 51 -29.57 -6.68 -21.72
CA ASP A 51 -30.36 -7.56 -22.61
C ASP A 51 -29.87 -9.00 -22.86
N GLY A 52 -28.86 -9.46 -22.12
CA GLY A 52 -28.19 -10.74 -22.30
C GLY A 52 -27.00 -10.70 -23.27
N ALA A 53 -26.71 -9.58 -23.92
CA ALA A 53 -25.58 -9.43 -24.83
C ALA A 53 -24.26 -9.21 -24.08
N VAL A 54 -23.24 -9.96 -24.50
CA VAL A 54 -21.86 -9.81 -24.00
C VAL A 54 -20.98 -9.31 -25.15
N GLU A 55 -20.29 -8.21 -24.91
CA GLU A 55 -19.27 -7.70 -25.82
C GLU A 55 -17.89 -7.99 -25.24
N CYS A 56 -17.05 -8.68 -26.00
CA CYS A 56 -15.70 -9.05 -25.61
C CYS A 56 -14.64 -8.39 -26.50
N ARG A 57 -13.51 -8.01 -25.91
CA ARG A 57 -12.37 -7.42 -26.60
C ARG A 57 -11.08 -8.12 -26.15
N PRO A 58 -10.10 -8.31 -27.05
CA PRO A 58 -8.78 -8.82 -26.67
C PRO A 58 -8.18 -8.01 -25.52
N ALA A 59 -7.64 -8.70 -24.52
CA ALA A 59 -7.04 -8.09 -23.35
C ALA A 59 -5.84 -8.92 -22.86
N GLY A 60 -5.08 -8.37 -21.91
CA GLY A 60 -3.98 -9.08 -21.27
C GLY A 60 -3.52 -8.34 -20.03
N CYS A 61 -2.90 -9.06 -19.09
CA CYS A 61 -2.32 -8.44 -17.90
C CYS A 61 -1.03 -7.70 -18.25
N GLY A 62 -0.73 -6.65 -17.48
CA GLY A 62 0.53 -5.94 -17.58
C GLY A 62 1.74 -6.83 -17.26
N ALA A 63 2.94 -6.39 -17.62
CA ALA A 63 4.17 -7.17 -17.42
C ALA A 63 4.43 -7.55 -15.94
N ALA A 64 3.98 -6.71 -15.01
CA ALA A 64 4.12 -6.89 -13.56
C ALA A 64 2.89 -7.54 -12.89
N GLU A 65 1.95 -8.04 -13.68
CA GLU A 65 0.71 -8.66 -13.21
C GLU A 65 0.64 -10.13 -13.64
N VAL A 66 -0.22 -10.87 -12.95
CA VAL A 66 -0.57 -12.25 -13.28
C VAL A 66 -2.08 -12.40 -13.27
N CYS A 67 -2.60 -13.12 -14.28
CA CYS A 67 -4.00 -13.50 -14.30
C CYS A 67 -4.24 -14.57 -13.22
N ARG A 68 -4.97 -14.20 -12.17
CA ARG A 68 -5.37 -15.13 -11.10
C ARG A 68 -6.76 -14.81 -10.60
N VAL A 69 -7.27 -15.67 -9.72
CA VAL A 69 -8.51 -15.40 -8.98
C VAL A 69 -8.11 -14.92 -7.59
N GLN A 70 -8.57 -13.74 -7.20
CA GLN A 70 -8.41 -13.20 -5.86
C GLN A 70 -9.81 -12.83 -5.34
N ASP A 71 -10.16 -13.31 -4.15
CA ASP A 71 -11.49 -13.10 -3.53
C ASP A 71 -12.68 -13.49 -4.44
N GLY A 72 -12.51 -14.57 -5.22
CA GLY A 72 -13.54 -15.08 -6.13
C GLY A 72 -13.69 -14.32 -7.46
N VAL A 73 -12.89 -13.26 -7.67
CA VAL A 73 -12.89 -12.46 -8.89
C VAL A 73 -11.63 -12.77 -9.71
N ARG A 74 -11.82 -13.05 -11.01
CA ARG A 74 -10.70 -13.24 -11.95
C ARG A 74 -10.27 -11.88 -12.47
N GLY A 75 -8.97 -11.62 -12.40
CA GLY A 75 -8.40 -10.36 -12.83
C GLY A 75 -6.90 -10.42 -12.99
N CYS A 76 -6.35 -9.31 -13.46
CA CYS A 76 -4.92 -9.05 -13.44
C CYS A 76 -4.56 -8.48 -12.08
N TYR A 77 -3.74 -9.22 -11.35
CA TYR A 77 -3.29 -8.81 -10.02
C TYR A 77 -1.77 -8.70 -10.01
N PRO A 78 -1.20 -7.83 -9.16
CA PRO A 78 0.24 -7.73 -8.98
C PRO A 78 0.83 -9.11 -8.70
N ARG A 79 1.90 -9.46 -9.43
CA ARG A 79 2.59 -10.73 -9.27
C ARG A 79 3.06 -10.89 -7.82
N ASP A 80 3.71 -9.85 -7.32
CA ASP A 80 4.31 -9.78 -6.00
C ASP A 80 4.12 -8.38 -5.40
N CYS A 81 4.57 -8.18 -4.16
CA CYS A 81 4.61 -6.86 -3.52
C CYS A 81 6.00 -6.59 -2.94
N GLY A 82 6.47 -5.35 -3.03
CA GLY A 82 7.64 -4.86 -2.32
C GLY A 82 7.25 -4.37 -0.94
N ARG A 83 8.14 -4.52 0.05
CA ARG A 83 7.92 -4.03 1.42
C ARG A 83 9.07 -3.17 1.89
N CYS A 84 8.78 -1.89 2.10
CA CYS A 84 9.68 -0.98 2.80
C CYS A 84 9.30 -0.96 4.28
N GLN A 85 10.29 -1.06 5.16
CA GLN A 85 10.08 -1.19 6.60
C GLN A 85 10.84 -0.11 7.35
N VAL A 86 10.22 0.42 8.39
CA VAL A 86 10.83 1.27 9.42
C VAL A 86 10.78 0.49 10.72
N LEU A 87 11.94 0.29 11.35
CA LEU A 87 12.06 -0.42 12.62
C LEU A 87 12.87 0.39 13.63
N GLY A 88 12.18 0.81 14.69
CA GLY A 88 12.76 1.59 15.77
C GLY A 88 13.28 2.95 15.30
N ALA A 89 14.34 3.39 15.97
CA ALA A 89 14.88 4.73 15.78
C ALA A 89 15.66 4.90 14.46
N VAL A 90 16.31 3.86 13.96
CA VAL A 90 17.41 4.01 12.97
C VAL A 90 17.45 2.97 11.85
N SER A 91 16.65 1.91 11.93
CA SER A 91 16.73 0.80 10.98
C SER A 91 15.62 0.88 9.95
N TYR A 92 15.98 0.71 8.69
CA TYR A 92 15.05 0.66 7.57
C TYR A 92 15.40 -0.49 6.63
N SER A 93 14.43 -0.89 5.82
CA SER A 93 14.64 -1.78 4.68
C SER A 93 13.93 -1.18 3.47
N THR A 94 14.60 -1.11 2.33
CA THR A 94 13.99 -0.67 1.06
C THR A 94 13.05 -1.72 0.50
N PHE A 95 12.33 -1.39 -0.58
CA PHE A 95 11.46 -2.33 -1.28
C PHE A 95 12.19 -3.54 -1.86
N ASP A 96 13.47 -3.36 -2.24
CA ASP A 96 14.34 -4.43 -2.77
C ASP A 96 15.12 -5.16 -1.66
N GLY A 97 14.86 -4.82 -0.39
CA GLY A 97 15.42 -5.51 0.77
C GLY A 97 16.78 -5.00 1.22
N ARG A 98 17.22 -3.83 0.74
CA ARG A 98 18.48 -3.21 1.19
C ARG A 98 18.31 -2.68 2.62
N PRO A 99 19.06 -3.17 3.61
CA PRO A 99 19.03 -2.60 4.95
C PRO A 99 19.72 -1.23 4.96
N LEU A 100 19.05 -0.23 5.51
CA LEU A 100 19.59 1.12 5.73
C LEU A 100 19.66 1.40 7.23
N ARG A 101 20.71 2.10 7.66
CA ARG A 101 20.89 2.49 9.07
C ARG A 101 21.33 3.94 9.19
N PHE A 102 20.42 4.79 9.64
CA PHE A 102 20.77 6.17 9.98
C PHE A 102 19.84 6.77 11.03
N ALA A 103 20.42 7.61 11.87
CA ALA A 103 19.77 8.33 12.96
C ALA A 103 19.61 9.79 12.57
N GLY A 104 18.39 10.22 12.21
CA GLY A 104 18.10 11.62 11.93
C GLY A 104 16.71 12.03 12.39
N THR A 105 16.51 13.34 12.52
CA THR A 105 15.36 13.95 13.21
C THR A 105 14.57 14.90 12.31
N CYS A 106 14.74 14.80 10.99
CA CYS A 106 13.98 15.60 10.03
C CYS A 106 12.68 14.89 9.61
N ALA A 107 11.92 15.54 8.74
CA ALA A 107 10.92 14.88 7.92
C ALA A 107 11.63 14.20 6.73
N TYR A 108 11.18 13.00 6.37
CA TYR A 108 11.74 12.23 5.27
C TYR A 108 10.64 11.69 4.36
N THR A 109 10.81 11.80 3.05
CA THR A 109 10.01 11.07 2.08
C THR A 109 10.44 9.60 2.07
N LEU A 110 9.57 8.73 2.59
CA LEU A 110 9.79 7.28 2.54
C LEU A 110 9.65 6.78 1.10
N ALA A 111 8.54 7.09 0.47
CA ALA A 111 8.31 6.77 -0.93
C ALA A 111 7.36 7.79 -1.56
N ALA A 112 7.61 8.12 -2.81
CA ALA A 112 6.73 8.94 -3.63
C ALA A 112 6.64 8.35 -5.04
N VAL A 113 5.48 8.53 -5.66
CA VAL A 113 5.23 8.25 -7.08
C VAL A 113 4.58 9.49 -7.66
N GLU A 114 5.21 10.05 -8.68
CA GLU A 114 4.72 11.26 -9.35
C GLU A 114 3.49 10.97 -10.19
N ASP A 115 2.64 11.99 -10.34
CA ASP A 115 1.56 12.00 -11.31
C ASP A 115 2.15 12.13 -12.72
N ALA A 116 2.06 11.06 -13.52
CA ALA A 116 2.49 11.05 -14.92
C ALA A 116 1.34 11.36 -15.89
N GLY A 117 0.21 11.85 -15.39
CA GLY A 117 -0.95 12.23 -16.17
C GLY A 117 -2.05 11.15 -16.22
N PRO A 118 -3.20 11.46 -16.84
CA PRO A 118 -4.41 10.64 -16.78
C PRO A 118 -4.32 9.28 -17.48
N GLU A 119 -3.30 9.08 -18.31
CA GLU A 119 -3.03 7.81 -19.01
C GLU A 119 -2.20 6.84 -18.16
N ASP A 120 -1.61 7.30 -17.05
CA ASP A 120 -0.86 6.44 -16.15
C ASP A 120 -1.82 5.63 -15.27
N PRO A 121 -1.79 4.28 -15.33
CA PRO A 121 -2.67 3.45 -14.52
C PRO A 121 -2.33 3.47 -13.01
N LEU A 122 -1.20 4.07 -12.61
CA LEU A 122 -0.77 4.09 -11.22
C LEU A 122 -1.39 5.25 -10.43
N VAL A 123 -1.78 4.96 -9.19
CA VAL A 123 -2.21 5.99 -8.24
C VAL A 123 -0.97 6.75 -7.74
N PRO A 124 -0.83 8.06 -7.96
CA PRO A 124 0.25 8.85 -7.42
C PRO A 124 0.06 9.06 -5.91
N PHE A 125 1.16 9.07 -5.17
CA PHE A 125 1.14 9.24 -3.71
C PHE A 125 2.48 9.77 -3.19
N VAL A 126 2.45 10.29 -1.97
CA VAL A 126 3.64 10.61 -1.17
C VAL A 126 3.44 10.05 0.23
N VAL A 127 4.43 9.32 0.74
CA VAL A 127 4.50 8.88 2.14
C VAL A 127 5.68 9.56 2.80
N GLU A 128 5.41 10.33 3.84
CA GLU A 128 6.41 11.05 4.62
C GLU A 128 6.42 10.55 6.07
N MET A 129 7.60 10.61 6.68
CA MET A 129 7.82 10.29 8.06
C MET A 129 8.52 11.44 8.75
N GLU A 130 7.87 12.02 9.73
CA GLU A 130 8.48 13.01 10.61
C GLU A 130 9.12 12.32 11.79
N LYS A 131 10.39 12.64 12.06
CA LYS A 131 11.09 12.23 13.27
C LYS A 131 11.35 13.42 14.18
N GLU A 132 11.42 13.16 15.47
CA GLU A 132 11.79 14.13 16.49
C GLU A 132 12.92 13.59 17.35
N ASN A 133 13.66 14.50 17.99
CA ASN A 133 14.65 14.10 18.98
C ASN A 133 13.96 13.66 20.27
N ASN A 134 14.13 12.42 20.69
CA ASN A 134 13.51 11.88 21.90
C ASN A 134 14.57 11.43 22.92
N ARG A 135 15.32 12.41 23.46
CA ARG A 135 16.39 12.32 24.50
C ARG A 135 17.53 11.33 24.20
N GLU A 136 17.21 10.07 23.99
CA GLU A 136 18.12 8.95 23.78
C GLU A 136 18.30 8.61 22.29
N ALA A 137 17.24 8.75 21.48
CA ALA A 137 17.28 8.44 20.05
C ALA A 137 16.18 9.18 19.27
N PRO A 138 16.30 9.30 17.94
CA PRO A 138 15.20 9.77 17.10
C PRO A 138 13.99 8.85 17.21
N ALA A 139 12.79 9.42 17.34
CA ALA A 139 11.53 8.68 17.35
C ALA A 139 10.63 9.17 16.22
N VAL A 140 9.77 8.28 15.71
CA VAL A 140 8.71 8.68 14.77
C VAL A 140 7.76 9.62 15.50
N HIS A 141 7.57 10.84 14.99
CA HIS A 141 6.58 11.78 15.49
C HIS A 141 5.21 11.46 14.86
N ARG A 142 5.17 11.34 13.52
CA ARG A 142 3.99 10.93 12.75
C ARG A 142 4.37 10.44 11.36
N LEU A 143 3.45 9.70 10.75
CA LEU A 143 3.46 9.38 9.31
C LEU A 143 2.40 10.22 8.60
N LEU A 144 2.73 10.73 7.42
CA LEU A 144 1.81 11.45 6.54
C LEU A 144 1.70 10.68 5.21
N VAL A 145 0.48 10.52 4.71
CA VAL A 145 0.20 9.88 3.43
C VAL A 145 -0.68 10.81 2.61
N THR A 146 -0.14 11.36 1.52
CA THR A 146 -0.88 12.16 0.57
C THR A 146 -1.24 11.31 -0.65
N VAL A 147 -2.53 11.18 -0.94
CA VAL A 147 -3.06 10.34 -2.03
C VAL A 147 -4.47 10.84 -2.39
N HIS A 148 -4.86 10.81 -3.67
CA HIS A 148 -6.17 11.35 -4.12
C HIS A 148 -6.47 12.79 -3.64
N GLY A 149 -5.43 13.61 -3.47
CA GLY A 149 -5.57 15.01 -3.02
C GLY A 149 -5.84 15.20 -1.52
N ILE A 150 -5.96 14.13 -0.73
CA ILE A 150 -6.11 14.17 0.73
C ILE A 150 -4.79 13.83 1.41
N THR A 151 -4.54 14.40 2.59
CA THR A 151 -3.38 14.08 3.43
C THR A 151 -3.81 13.45 4.75
N LEU A 152 -3.49 12.16 4.91
CA LEU A 152 -3.75 11.36 6.10
C LEU A 152 -2.57 11.40 7.05
N GLY A 153 -2.81 11.65 8.34
CA GLY A 153 -1.78 11.67 9.38
C GLY A 153 -2.00 10.64 10.47
N MET A 154 -0.91 9.95 10.85
CA MET A 154 -0.89 8.96 11.93
C MET A 154 0.17 9.33 12.97
N ALA A 155 -0.23 9.97 14.07
CA ALA A 155 0.67 10.40 15.13
C ALA A 155 1.12 9.25 16.05
N ARG A 156 2.35 9.31 16.57
CA ARG A 156 2.83 8.37 17.58
C ARG A 156 2.01 8.49 18.86
N GLY A 157 1.79 7.36 19.54
CA GLY A 157 1.08 7.29 20.81
C GLY A 157 -0.44 7.36 20.70
N THR A 158 -0.98 7.53 19.49
CA THR A 158 -2.43 7.53 19.25
C THR A 158 -2.89 6.25 18.55
N GLN A 159 -4.12 5.83 18.85
CA GLN A 159 -4.79 4.66 18.30
C GLN A 159 -6.26 5.00 18.04
N TRP A 160 -6.92 4.26 17.15
CA TRP A 160 -8.34 4.45 16.79
C TRP A 160 -8.66 5.80 16.14
N GLU A 161 -7.65 6.58 15.79
CA GLU A 161 -7.79 7.89 15.18
C GLU A 161 -6.68 8.19 14.16
N VAL A 162 -7.01 9.08 13.23
CA VAL A 162 -6.11 9.69 12.24
C VAL A 162 -6.49 11.15 12.03
N THR A 163 -5.62 11.93 11.40
CA THR A 163 -5.99 13.24 10.86
C THR A 163 -6.23 13.16 9.36
N VAL A 164 -7.23 13.86 8.84
CA VAL A 164 -7.47 14.08 7.40
C VAL A 164 -7.36 15.58 7.16
N ASP A 165 -6.39 16.01 6.37
CA ASP A 165 -6.14 17.43 6.07
C ASP A 165 -6.02 18.32 7.33
N GLY A 166 -5.52 17.73 8.42
CA GLY A 166 -5.33 18.39 9.71
C GLY A 166 -6.50 18.25 10.70
N GLU A 167 -7.67 17.76 10.27
CA GLU A 167 -8.81 17.51 11.14
C GLU A 167 -8.80 16.08 11.68
N GLN A 168 -9.20 15.87 12.93
CA GLN A 168 -9.18 14.56 13.59
C GLN A 168 -10.42 13.73 13.22
N HIS A 169 -10.21 12.46 12.87
CA HIS A 169 -11.25 11.50 12.56
C HIS A 169 -11.02 10.17 13.30
N LEU A 170 -12.13 9.54 13.70
CA LEU A 170 -12.13 8.21 14.32
C LEU A 170 -12.13 7.10 13.26
N LEU A 171 -11.59 5.95 13.62
CA LEU A 171 -11.54 4.75 12.78
C LEU A 171 -12.67 3.75 13.12
N PRO A 172 -13.18 2.96 12.15
CA PRO A 172 -12.75 2.90 10.75
C PRO A 172 -13.26 4.08 9.91
N LEU A 173 -12.51 4.40 8.85
CA LEU A 173 -12.79 5.53 7.97
C LEU A 173 -12.62 5.12 6.50
N THR A 174 -13.53 5.57 5.65
CA THR A 174 -13.47 5.39 4.20
C THR A 174 -13.57 6.76 3.53
N LEU A 175 -12.66 7.04 2.60
CA LEU A 175 -12.49 8.32 1.91
C LEU A 175 -12.37 8.09 0.40
N ALA A 176 -12.37 9.19 -0.38
CA ALA A 176 -12.18 9.19 -1.82
C ALA A 176 -13.11 8.17 -2.54
N GLU A 177 -14.41 8.26 -2.25
CA GLU A 177 -15.45 7.40 -2.85
C GLU A 177 -15.22 5.89 -2.66
N GLY A 178 -14.48 5.50 -1.61
CA GLY A 178 -14.16 4.10 -1.33
C GLY A 178 -12.73 3.70 -1.66
N ALA A 179 -11.98 4.54 -2.38
CA ALA A 179 -10.62 4.22 -2.82
C ALA A 179 -9.61 4.19 -1.67
N VAL A 180 -9.87 4.88 -0.56
CA VAL A 180 -8.98 4.91 0.61
C VAL A 180 -9.73 4.43 1.84
N THR A 181 -9.19 3.42 2.51
CA THR A 181 -9.73 2.90 3.77
C THR A 181 -8.66 2.94 4.85
N VAL A 182 -9.07 3.30 6.06
CA VAL A 182 -8.20 3.29 7.23
C VAL A 182 -8.91 2.57 8.37
N THR A 183 -8.26 1.56 8.94
CA THR A 183 -8.79 0.71 9.99
C THR A 183 -7.80 0.57 11.14
N GLN A 184 -8.30 0.08 12.28
CA GLN A 184 -7.47 -0.37 13.39
C GLN A 184 -7.49 -1.90 13.44
N GLU A 185 -6.34 -2.54 13.25
CA GLU A 185 -6.13 -3.98 13.34
C GLU A 185 -5.20 -4.30 14.52
N GLY A 186 -5.78 -4.66 15.66
CA GLY A 186 -5.03 -4.80 16.91
C GLY A 186 -4.39 -3.46 17.31
N THR A 187 -3.07 -3.44 17.48
CA THR A 187 -2.32 -2.20 17.78
C THR A 187 -2.02 -1.36 16.54
N HIS A 188 -2.25 -1.89 15.34
CA HIS A 188 -1.86 -1.24 14.10
C HIS A 188 -2.98 -0.42 13.49
N ARG A 189 -2.65 0.78 13.03
CA ARG A 189 -3.48 1.49 12.04
C ARG A 189 -3.05 1.04 10.66
N VAL A 190 -4.03 0.66 9.86
CA VAL A 190 -3.83 0.09 8.52
C VAL A 190 -4.54 0.99 7.52
N LEU A 191 -3.77 1.59 6.61
CA LEU A 191 -4.27 2.32 5.46
C LEU A 191 -4.15 1.44 4.23
N GLN A 192 -5.23 1.36 3.45
CA GLN A 192 -5.27 0.65 2.17
C GLN A 192 -5.81 1.59 1.10
N VAL A 193 -5.03 1.80 0.05
CA VAL A 193 -5.43 2.50 -1.17
C VAL A 193 -5.70 1.48 -2.25
N GLN A 194 -6.85 1.57 -2.91
CA GLN A 194 -7.22 0.69 -4.01
C GLN A 194 -6.22 0.82 -5.17
N GLY A 195 -5.60 -0.29 -5.56
CA GLY A 195 -4.58 -0.32 -6.61
C GLY A 195 -3.25 0.37 -6.23
N GLY A 196 -3.10 0.84 -4.98
CA GLY A 196 -1.99 1.68 -4.55
C GLY A 196 -1.29 1.18 -3.28
N PRO A 197 -0.72 2.08 -2.47
CA PRO A 197 0.02 1.70 -1.27
C PRO A 197 -0.87 1.13 -0.16
N LYS A 198 -0.28 0.21 0.60
CA LYS A 198 -0.77 -0.21 1.92
C LYS A 198 0.24 0.18 2.98
N LEU A 199 -0.20 0.91 4.00
CA LEU A 199 0.63 1.29 5.14
C LEU A 199 0.10 0.64 6.41
N LEU A 200 0.97 0.01 7.17
CA LEU A 200 0.69 -0.53 8.50
C LEU A 200 1.61 0.18 9.50
N TYR A 201 1.06 0.74 10.58
CA TYR A 201 1.83 1.44 11.60
C TYR A 201 1.33 1.10 13.00
N ASP A 202 2.24 0.71 13.90
CA ASP A 202 1.94 0.31 15.29
C ASP A 202 1.68 1.50 16.24
N GLY A 203 1.87 2.74 15.76
CA GLY A 203 1.75 3.94 16.59
C GLY A 203 2.97 4.19 17.49
N GLN A 204 4.07 3.47 17.31
CA GLN A 204 5.28 3.59 18.12
C GLN A 204 6.54 3.61 17.26
N ASN A 205 6.97 2.44 16.77
CA ASN A 205 8.31 2.20 16.26
C ASN A 205 8.36 1.35 15.00
N TYR A 206 7.22 0.81 14.54
CA TYR A 206 7.19 -0.13 13.44
C TYR A 206 6.18 0.29 12.39
N ALA A 207 6.67 0.53 11.18
CA ALA A 207 5.85 0.83 10.03
C ALA A 207 6.26 -0.04 8.83
N VAL A 208 5.27 -0.51 8.07
CA VAL A 208 5.47 -1.26 6.82
C VAL A 208 4.68 -0.59 5.71
N LEU A 209 5.39 -0.07 4.73
CA LEU A 209 4.82 0.37 3.46
C LEU A 209 4.94 -0.77 2.45
N THR A 210 3.81 -1.20 1.90
CA THR A 210 3.73 -2.26 0.90
C THR A 210 3.26 -1.67 -0.42
N LEU A 211 3.98 -1.99 -1.51
CA LEU A 211 3.60 -1.59 -2.87
C LEU A 211 3.41 -2.80 -3.79
N PRO A 212 2.35 -2.80 -4.60
CA PRO A 212 2.20 -3.72 -5.72
C PRO A 212 3.38 -3.69 -6.69
N SER A 213 3.78 -4.82 -7.27
CA SER A 213 4.83 -4.90 -8.29
C SER A 213 4.58 -4.07 -9.55
N THR A 214 3.36 -3.55 -9.76
CA THR A 214 3.07 -2.58 -10.82
C THR A 214 3.80 -1.25 -10.66
N TYR A 215 4.28 -0.94 -9.45
CA TYR A 215 5.05 0.28 -9.13
C TYR A 215 6.57 0.15 -9.32
N ARG A 216 7.09 -0.99 -9.81
CA ARG A 216 8.53 -1.19 -10.01
C ARG A 216 9.14 -0.09 -10.88
N SER A 217 10.29 0.44 -10.45
CA SER A 217 11.02 1.53 -11.13
C SER A 217 10.23 2.85 -11.26
N ARG A 218 9.14 3.02 -10.51
CA ARG A 218 8.33 4.24 -10.47
C ARG A 218 8.45 4.99 -9.15
N THR A 219 9.07 4.39 -8.14
CA THR A 219 9.19 4.97 -6.81
C THR A 219 10.46 5.77 -6.66
N LYS A 220 10.43 6.74 -5.76
CA LYS A 220 11.59 7.49 -5.29
C LYS A 220 11.44 7.76 -3.79
N GLY A 221 12.55 7.96 -3.07
CA GLY A 221 12.53 8.14 -1.61
C GLY A 221 13.53 7.24 -0.90
N LEU A 222 13.48 7.23 0.43
CA LEU A 222 14.30 6.35 1.26
C LEU A 222 14.04 4.86 1.01
N CYS A 223 12.87 4.50 0.50
CA CYS A 223 12.50 3.11 0.21
C CYS A 223 13.02 2.59 -1.14
N GLY A 224 13.80 3.38 -1.88
CA GLY A 224 14.42 2.95 -3.14
C GLY A 224 13.52 3.10 -4.37
N ASP A 225 14.01 2.59 -5.50
CA ASP A 225 13.32 2.64 -6.80
C ASP A 225 12.46 1.40 -7.10
N PHE A 226 12.55 0.37 -6.24
CA PHE A 226 11.79 -0.88 -6.32
C PHE A 226 12.01 -1.65 -7.63
N ASN A 227 13.22 -1.62 -8.19
CA ASN A 227 13.51 -2.27 -9.47
C ASN A 227 13.95 -3.75 -9.33
N GLY A 228 14.19 -4.23 -8.10
CA GLY A 228 14.65 -5.59 -7.80
C GLY A 228 16.16 -5.72 -7.55
N ASP A 229 16.92 -4.63 -7.61
CA ASP A 229 18.36 -4.58 -7.38
C ASP A 229 18.70 -3.78 -6.11
N ALA A 230 18.83 -4.47 -4.98
CA ALA A 230 19.24 -3.85 -3.72
C ALA A 230 20.62 -3.17 -3.76
N GLY A 231 21.45 -3.41 -4.80
CA GLY A 231 22.78 -2.85 -4.93
C GLY A 231 22.80 -1.37 -5.31
N ASN A 232 21.75 -0.86 -5.95
CA ASN A 232 21.66 0.53 -6.41
C ASN A 232 20.91 1.46 -5.43
N ASP A 233 20.26 0.89 -4.41
CA ASP A 233 19.61 1.63 -3.35
C ASP A 233 20.65 2.38 -2.51
N LEU A 234 20.61 3.71 -2.56
CA LEU A 234 21.50 4.62 -1.81
C LEU A 234 21.58 4.21 -0.34
N THR A 235 22.79 4.22 0.23
CA THR A 235 23.00 3.72 1.61
C THR A 235 23.67 4.69 2.55
N THR A 236 24.19 5.79 2.03
CA THR A 236 24.97 6.77 2.79
C THR A 236 24.01 7.65 3.60
N PRO A 237 24.07 7.65 4.94
CA PRO A 237 23.13 8.41 5.79
C PRO A 237 22.98 9.88 5.41
N GLN A 238 24.10 10.55 5.15
CA GLN A 238 24.10 11.97 4.77
C GLN A 238 23.52 12.20 3.38
N GLU A 239 23.78 11.32 2.41
CA GLU A 239 23.24 11.44 1.06
C GLU A 239 21.74 11.12 1.04
N LEU A 240 21.31 10.09 1.77
CA LEU A 240 19.90 9.75 1.95
C LEU A 240 19.13 10.89 2.61
N GLY A 241 19.68 11.44 3.68
CA GLY A 241 19.09 12.56 4.37
C GLY A 241 19.04 13.80 3.48
N ALA A 242 20.11 14.12 2.74
CA ALA A 242 20.13 15.27 1.83
C ALA A 242 19.19 15.11 0.63
N ALA A 243 19.04 13.89 0.10
CA ALA A 243 18.20 13.60 -1.05
C ALA A 243 16.70 13.60 -0.70
N TRP A 244 16.35 13.07 0.47
CA TRP A 244 14.96 12.76 0.82
C TRP A 244 14.47 13.38 2.12
N GLY A 245 15.32 14.12 2.83
CA GLY A 245 14.99 14.80 4.06
C GLY A 245 14.77 16.29 3.87
N THR A 246 13.76 16.82 4.55
CA THR A 246 13.49 18.27 4.57
C THR A 246 14.24 18.89 5.75
N LEU A 247 15.33 19.61 5.46
CA LEU A 247 16.15 20.25 6.49
C LEU A 247 15.46 21.48 7.07
N THR A 248 15.36 21.51 8.39
CA THR A 248 14.98 22.70 9.17
C THR A 248 16.14 23.07 10.10
N PRO A 249 16.21 24.31 10.62
CA PRO A 249 17.24 24.71 11.57
C PRO A 249 17.30 23.86 12.85
N THR A 250 16.26 23.07 13.12
CA THR A 250 16.08 22.29 14.35
C THR A 250 16.28 20.78 14.16
N CYS A 251 16.59 20.30 12.95
CA CYS A 251 16.74 18.88 12.65
C CYS A 251 18.09 18.52 12.05
N THR A 252 18.41 17.22 12.03
CA THR A 252 19.61 16.67 11.39
C THR A 252 19.23 15.60 10.36
N HIS A 253 19.79 15.71 9.15
CA HIS A 253 19.58 14.74 8.05
C HIS A 253 19.92 13.31 8.45
N GLY A 254 20.92 13.16 9.31
CA GLY A 254 21.18 11.97 10.07
C GLY A 254 22.66 11.59 10.10
N SER A 255 23.01 10.71 11.02
CA SER A 255 24.34 10.13 11.17
C SER A 255 24.26 8.61 11.27
N PRO A 256 25.36 7.88 11.00
CA PRO A 256 25.42 6.47 11.37
C PRO A 256 25.09 6.31 12.86
N PRO A 257 24.24 5.35 13.24
CA PRO A 257 23.98 5.09 14.66
C PRO A 257 25.27 4.66 15.37
N PRO A 258 25.43 4.97 16.66
CA PRO A 258 26.58 4.50 17.43
C PRO A 258 26.64 2.97 17.41
N ALA A 259 27.84 2.41 17.29
CA ALA A 259 28.06 0.99 17.43
C ALA A 259 27.76 0.55 18.87
N CYS A 260 27.24 -0.68 19.03
CA CYS A 260 27.10 -1.28 20.35
C CYS A 260 28.47 -1.39 21.04
N SER A 261 28.54 -1.05 22.32
CA SER A 261 29.78 -1.07 23.11
C SER A 261 30.18 -2.46 23.61
N SER A 262 29.32 -3.48 23.46
CA SER A 262 29.57 -4.85 23.90
C SER A 262 29.09 -5.88 22.88
N ASP A 263 29.93 -6.87 22.60
CA ASP A 263 29.59 -8.06 21.78
C ASP A 263 28.87 -9.16 22.57
N THR A 264 28.60 -8.95 23.88
CA THR A 264 27.82 -9.92 24.66
C THR A 264 26.40 -10.00 24.11
N PRO A 265 25.91 -11.19 23.73
CA PRO A 265 24.51 -11.36 23.35
C PRO A 265 23.67 -11.02 24.57
N GLY A 266 23.12 -9.81 24.60
CA GLY A 266 22.13 -9.42 25.59
C GLY A 266 20.82 -10.18 25.37
N PRO A 267 19.67 -9.58 25.70
CA PRO A 267 18.36 -10.19 25.45
C PRO A 267 18.13 -10.62 23.99
N CYS A 268 18.83 -10.00 23.03
CA CYS A 268 18.77 -10.35 21.61
C CYS A 268 19.35 -11.73 21.27
N GLY A 269 20.12 -12.36 22.16
CA GLY A 269 20.74 -13.67 21.92
C GLY A 269 19.74 -14.78 21.59
N VAL A 270 18.52 -14.70 22.16
CA VAL A 270 17.43 -15.66 21.93
C VAL A 270 17.06 -15.81 20.45
N LEU A 271 17.24 -14.76 19.64
CA LEU A 271 16.93 -14.79 18.20
C LEU A 271 17.93 -15.64 17.39
N ALA A 272 19.12 -15.90 17.94
CA ALA A 272 20.18 -16.67 17.29
C ALA A 272 20.38 -18.06 17.94
N GLU A 273 19.59 -18.41 18.95
CA GLU A 273 19.69 -19.70 19.62
C GLU A 273 19.19 -20.82 18.70
N ALA A 274 20.08 -21.74 18.34
CA ALA A 274 19.80 -22.87 17.45
C ALA A 274 18.74 -23.86 18.01
N THR A 275 18.48 -23.82 19.31
CA THR A 275 17.44 -24.62 19.98
C THR A 275 16.36 -23.75 20.60
N GLY A 276 16.34 -22.46 20.28
CA GLY A 276 15.38 -21.50 20.78
C GLY A 276 14.03 -21.61 20.08
N PRO A 277 13.01 -20.89 20.56
CA PRO A 277 11.67 -20.90 19.98
C PRO A 277 11.60 -20.33 18.55
N PHE A 278 12.68 -19.69 18.08
CA PHE A 278 12.80 -19.12 16.74
C PHE A 278 13.69 -19.98 15.80
N ALA A 279 14.15 -21.14 16.25
CA ALA A 279 14.91 -22.08 15.42
C ALA A 279 13.94 -22.79 14.46
N GLY A 280 13.92 -22.36 13.20
CA GLY A 280 13.11 -22.91 12.11
C GLY A 280 13.84 -22.85 10.78
#